data_AF-A0A821KX49-F1
#
_entry.id   AF-A0A821KX49-F1
#
_cell.length_a   1.000
_cell.length_b   1.000
_cell.length_c   1.000
_cell.angle_alpha   90.00
_cell.angle_beta   90.00
_cell.angle_gamma   90.00
#
_symmetry.space_group_name_H-M   'P 1'
#
loop_
_entity.id
_entity.type
_entity.pdbx_description
1 polymer ?
#
loop_
_entity_poly.entity_id
_entity_poly.type
_entity_poly.pdbx_seq_one_letter_code
_entity_poly.pdbx_strand_id
1 'polypeptide(L)'
;NAFANYLLFQSLEQAKSHEPIVVIPVSFIMTTGENFEERTVKFGEIDNINNEYFNTVGQSVAQHCKSYTFDLKRSNDNNSKRKLRIIDTPDFGDT
;
A
#
# COMPACT_ATOMS: atom_id res chain seq x y z
N ASN A 1 -1.05 -2.47 -1.54
CA ASN A 1 -2.22 -3.09 -0.86
C ASN A 1 -3.34 -3.51 -1.80
N ALA A 2 -3.88 -2.61 -2.62
CA ALA A 2 -5.01 -2.93 -3.50
C ALA A 2 -4.75 -4.15 -4.40
N PHE A 3 -3.60 -4.19 -5.08
CA PHE A 3 -3.23 -5.32 -5.94
C PHE A 3 -3.16 -6.67 -5.20
N ALA A 4 -2.61 -6.69 -3.99
CA ALA A 4 -2.53 -7.92 -3.19
C ALA A 4 -3.93 -8.42 -2.77
N ASN A 5 -4.81 -7.51 -2.35
CA ASN A 5 -6.20 -7.86 -2.00
C ASN A 5 -7.02 -8.28 -3.22
N TYR A 6 -6.78 -7.66 -4.39
CA TYR A 6 -7.39 -8.07 -5.65
C TYR A 6 -7.03 -9.50 -6.04
N LEU A 7 -5.78 -9.92 -5.80
CA LEU A 7 -5.36 -11.30 -6.05
C LEU A 7 -5.91 -12.28 -5.01
N LEU A 8 -6.16 -11.81 -3.78
CA LEU A 8 -6.61 -12.65 -2.67
C LEU A 8 -8.13 -12.89 -2.69
N PHE A 9 -8.91 -11.85 -2.95
CA PHE A 9 -10.37 -11.90 -2.91
C PHE A 9 -10.95 -12.08 -4.30
N GLN A 10 -11.82 -13.08 -4.45
CA GLN A 10 -12.46 -13.43 -5.71
C GLN A 10 -13.70 -12.58 -6.02
N SER A 11 -14.23 -11.87 -5.01
CA SER A 11 -15.38 -10.99 -5.17
C SER A 11 -15.34 -9.82 -4.19
N LEU A 12 -16.08 -8.77 -4.52
CA LEU A 12 -16.26 -7.62 -3.64
C LEU A 12 -16.93 -8.00 -2.31
N GLU A 13 -17.89 -8.93 -2.35
CA GLU A 13 -18.58 -9.39 -1.14
C GLU A 13 -17.65 -10.17 -0.20
N GLN A 14 -16.70 -10.94 -0.76
CA GLN A 14 -15.65 -11.54 0.04
C GLN A 14 -14.74 -10.46 0.65
N ALA A 15 -14.33 -9.47 -0.14
CA ALA A 15 -13.47 -8.39 0.33
C ALA A 15 -14.12 -7.51 1.42
N LYS A 16 -15.44 -7.34 1.39
CA LYS A 16 -16.20 -6.61 2.43
C LYS A 16 -16.33 -7.38 3.75
N SER A 17 -16.35 -8.71 3.69
CA SER A 17 -16.59 -9.57 4.85
C SER A 17 -15.31 -10.07 5.53
N HIS A 18 -14.16 -9.93 4.88
CA HIS A 18 -12.86 -10.36 5.38
C HIS A 18 -11.96 -9.16 5.66
N GLU A 19 -11.06 -9.31 6.62
CA GLU A 19 -10.04 -8.29 6.86
C GLU A 19 -9.04 -8.25 5.69
N PRO A 20 -8.83 -7.08 5.06
CA PRO A 20 -7.89 -6.99 3.96
C PRO A 20 -6.45 -7.15 4.45
N ILE A 21 -5.60 -7.74 3.60
CA ILE A 21 -4.17 -7.83 3.89
C ILE A 21 -3.47 -6.49 3.64
N VAL A 22 -2.59 -6.12 4.55
CA VAL A 22 -1.80 -4.89 4.45
C VAL A 22 -0.35 -5.26 4.21
N VAL A 23 0.08 -5.14 2.94
CA VAL A 23 1.45 -5.47 2.52
C VAL A 23 2.42 -4.33 2.83
N ILE A 24 1.94 -3.09 2.71
CA ILE A 24 2.69 -1.87 3.02
C ILE A 24 1.77 -1.01 3.90
N PRO A 25 2.08 -0.79 5.19
CA PRO A 25 1.30 0.12 6.03
C PRO A 25 1.24 1.52 5.43
N VAL A 26 0.07 2.17 5.48
CA VAL A 26 -0.13 3.52 4.94
C VAL A 26 -0.88 4.42 5.92
N SER A 27 -0.57 5.70 5.87
CA SER A 27 -1.28 6.75 6.61
C SER A 27 -1.50 7.95 5.69
N PHE A 28 -2.70 8.52 5.73
CA PHE A 28 -3.02 9.74 4.99
C PHE A 28 -3.96 10.63 5.81
N ILE A 29 -3.92 11.93 5.54
CA ILE A 29 -4.78 12.92 6.18
C ILE A 29 -5.99 13.14 5.27
N MET A 30 -7.18 13.09 5.85
CA MET A 30 -8.44 13.36 5.17
C MET A 30 -9.14 14.52 5.86
N THR A 31 -9.46 15.56 5.11
CA THR A 31 -10.26 16.68 5.58
C THR A 31 -11.75 16.36 5.42
N THR A 32 -12.54 16.57 6.46
CA THR A 32 -13.96 16.20 6.50
C THR A 32 -14.85 17.34 7.00
N GLY A 33 -16.07 17.39 6.45
CA GLY A 33 -17.09 18.36 6.81
C GLY A 33 -16.78 19.81 6.39
N GLU A 34 -17.75 20.69 6.66
CA GLU A 34 -17.67 22.13 6.34
C GLU A 34 -16.64 22.87 7.22
N ASN A 35 -16.28 22.30 8.37
CA ASN A 35 -15.33 22.90 9.31
C ASN A 35 -13.86 22.54 9.00
N PHE A 36 -13.59 21.85 7.89
CA PHE A 36 -12.26 21.39 7.50
C PHE A 36 -11.56 20.55 8.59
N GLU A 37 -12.29 19.67 9.27
CA GLU A 37 -11.68 18.81 10.29
C GLU A 37 -10.73 17.79 9.64
N GLU A 38 -9.46 17.84 10.02
CA GLU A 38 -8.46 16.87 9.59
C GLU A 38 -8.54 15.58 10.43
N ARG A 39 -8.56 14.45 9.74
CA ARG A 39 -8.51 13.11 10.34
C ARG A 39 -7.40 12.30 9.73
N THR A 40 -6.56 11.71 10.56
CA THR A 40 -5.55 10.76 10.10
C THR A 40 -6.18 9.38 9.96
N VAL A 41 -6.21 8.86 8.73
CA VAL A 41 -6.62 7.48 8.44
C VAL A 41 -5.36 6.63 8.37
N LYS A 42 -5.33 5.56 9.16
CA LYS A 42 -4.24 4.58 9.20
C LYS A 42 -4.74 3.22 8.72
N PHE A 43 -3.91 2.51 7.97
CA PHE A 43 -4.22 1.18 7.48
C PHE A 43 -3.00 0.26 7.59
N GLY A 44 -3.14 -0.79 8.40
CA GLY A 44 -2.05 -1.66 8.86
C GLY A 44 -1.36 -1.15 10.12
N GLU A 45 -0.51 -1.98 10.71
CA GLU A 45 0.31 -1.59 11.86
C GLU A 45 1.51 -0.76 11.39
N ILE A 46 1.48 0.53 11.68
CA ILE A 46 2.59 1.46 11.45
C ILE A 46 3.55 1.31 12.64
N ASP A 47 4.22 0.17 12.70
CA ASP A 47 5.36 0.01 13.60
C ASP A 47 6.56 0.75 13.01
N ASN A 48 7.57 1.03 13.84
CA ASN A 48 8.83 1.78 13.59
C ASN A 48 9.67 1.37 12.35
N ILE A 49 9.11 0.63 11.41
CA ILE A 49 9.60 0.48 10.06
C ILE A 49 9.45 1.86 9.41
N ASN A 50 10.57 2.58 9.32
CA ASN A 50 10.76 3.87 8.64
C ASN A 50 10.40 3.80 7.15
N ASN A 51 9.17 3.42 6.82
CA ASN A 51 8.73 3.34 5.46
C ASN A 51 8.63 4.76 4.90
N GLU A 52 7.92 5.68 5.57
CA GLU A 52 7.71 7.08 5.13
C GLU A 52 7.54 8.00 6.35
N TYR A 53 7.86 9.29 6.21
CA TYR A 53 7.65 10.30 7.25
C TYR A 53 6.22 10.80 7.19
N PHE A 54 5.36 10.26 8.07
CA PHE A 54 3.93 10.61 8.13
C PHE A 54 3.62 11.83 9.02
N ASN A 55 4.62 12.44 9.65
CA ASN A 55 4.43 13.49 10.66
C ASN A 55 4.60 14.91 10.11
N THR A 56 4.91 15.05 8.82
CA THR A 56 5.11 16.36 8.16
C THR A 56 3.89 16.68 7.31
N VAL A 57 3.19 17.75 7.70
CA VAL A 57 2.01 18.24 6.96
C VAL A 57 2.45 18.74 5.58
N GLY A 58 1.76 18.28 4.53
CA GLY A 58 2.00 18.73 3.15
C GLY A 58 3.08 17.98 2.38
N GLN A 59 3.67 16.91 2.93
CA GLN A 59 4.53 16.00 2.17
C GLN A 59 3.71 14.88 1.52
N SER A 60 4.04 14.54 0.28
CA SER A 60 3.59 13.32 -0.38
C SER A 60 3.94 12.13 0.49
N VAL A 61 3.04 11.15 0.45
CA VAL A 61 3.13 9.93 1.24
C VAL A 61 4.34 9.13 0.75
N ALA A 62 4.47 8.93 -0.57
CA ALA A 62 5.63 8.28 -1.18
C ALA A 62 6.84 9.23 -1.27
N GLN A 63 7.78 9.12 -0.33
CA GLN A 63 8.93 10.04 -0.24
C GLN A 63 10.22 9.51 -0.85
N HIS A 64 10.34 8.19 -0.98
CA HIS A 64 11.54 7.53 -1.48
C HIS A 64 11.20 6.43 -2.46
N CYS A 65 12.03 6.25 -3.49
CA CYS A 65 11.88 5.12 -4.40
C CYS A 65 12.08 3.81 -3.64
N LYS A 66 11.10 2.91 -3.73
CA LYS A 66 11.17 1.58 -3.12
C LYS A 66 11.02 0.50 -4.19
N SER A 67 11.62 -0.66 -3.92
CA SER A 67 11.54 -1.81 -4.82
C SER A 67 11.15 -3.06 -4.06
N TYR A 68 10.04 -3.66 -4.45
CA TYR A 68 9.49 -4.87 -3.85
C TYR A 68 9.59 -6.01 -4.85
N THR A 69 10.25 -7.12 -4.48
CA THR A 69 10.42 -8.29 -5.36
C THR A 69 9.65 -9.48 -4.81
N PHE A 70 8.87 -10.13 -5.67
CA PHE A 70 8.06 -11.30 -5.36
C PHE A 70 8.42 -12.46 -6.29
N ASP A 71 8.62 -13.65 -5.73
CA ASP A 71 8.81 -14.87 -6.50
C ASP A 71 7.44 -15.48 -6.83
N LEU A 72 7.07 -15.51 -8.11
CA LEU A 72 5.82 -16.09 -8.59
C LEU A 72 6.02 -17.58 -8.88
N LYS A 73 5.47 -18.44 -8.03
CA LYS A 73 5.40 -19.89 -8.27
C LYS A 73 4.23 -20.18 -9.21
N ARG A 74 4.47 -20.88 -10.33
CA ARG A 74 3.40 -21.38 -11.20
C ARG A 74 2.99 -22.78 -10.74
N SER A 75 1.69 -23.04 -10.58
CA SER A 75 1.17 -24.29 -10.03
C SER A 75 1.55 -25.56 -10.81
N ASN A 76 1.89 -25.46 -12.10
CA ASN A 76 2.02 -26.63 -13.00
C ASN A 76 3.31 -26.63 -13.86
N ASP A 77 4.34 -25.88 -13.52
CA ASP A 77 5.51 -25.71 -14.40
C ASP A 77 6.82 -25.83 -13.61
N ASN A 78 7.44 -27.02 -13.66
CA ASN A 78 8.60 -27.40 -12.85
C ASN A 78 9.89 -26.64 -13.17
N ASN A 79 9.88 -25.65 -14.07
CA ASN A 79 11.12 -25.02 -14.55
C ASN A 79 11.08 -23.52 -14.89
N SER A 80 10.03 -22.77 -14.56
CA SER A 80 10.07 -21.29 -14.71
C SER A 80 9.82 -20.54 -13.40
N LYS A 81 10.90 -20.16 -12.72
CA LYS A 81 10.84 -19.20 -11.60
C LYS A 81 10.61 -17.80 -12.20
N ARG A 82 9.38 -17.32 -12.19
CA ARG A 82 9.06 -15.94 -12.59
C ARG A 82 9.22 -15.02 -11.38
N LYS A 83 9.76 -13.81 -11.60
CA LYS A 83 9.86 -12.78 -10.56
C LYS A 83 9.07 -11.55 -10.98
N LEU A 84 8.30 -11.00 -10.04
CA LEU A 84 7.63 -9.71 -10.19
C LEU A 84 8.39 -8.68 -9.36
N ARG A 85 8.73 -7.54 -9.95
CA ARG A 85 9.27 -6.38 -9.24
C ARG A 85 8.32 -5.21 -9.38
N ILE A 86 7.87 -4.69 -8.24
CA ILE A 86 7.10 -3.44 -8.17
C ILE A 86 8.09 -2.34 -7.79
N ILE A 87 8.09 -1.26 -8.57
CA ILE A 87 8.87 -0.05 -8.30
C ILE A 87 7.86 1.01 -7.89
N ASP A 88 7.99 1.48 -6.66
CA ASP A 88 7.19 2.54 -6.08
C ASP A 88 8.04 3.82 -6.11
N THR A 89 7.51 4.89 -6.67
CA THR A 89 8.24 6.14 -6.91
C THR A 89 7.50 7.31 -6.27
N PRO A 90 8.21 8.31 -5.74
CA PRO A 90 7.59 9.55 -5.26
C PRO A 90 6.77 10.23 -6.35
N ASP A 91 5.78 11.03 -5.91
CA ASP A 91 5.04 11.89 -6.83
C ASP A 91 5.97 12.90 -7.49
N PHE A 92 5.80 13.08 -8.80
CA PHE A 92 6.56 14.04 -9.59
C PHE A 92 5.92 15.42 -9.44
N GLY A 93 6.30 16.18 -8.40
CA GLY A 93 5.75 17.53 -8.20
C GLY A 93 5.97 18.16 -6.81
N ASP A 94 6.54 17.43 -5.86
CA ASP A 94 6.63 17.84 -4.45
C ASP A 94 7.98 18.46 -4.06
N THR A 95 8.62 19.15 -5.02
CA THR A 95 9.86 19.94 -4.81
C THR A 95 9.63 21.43 -4.91
#